data_AF-A0A4Y2E1N9-F1
#
_entry.id   AF-A0A4Y2E1N9-F1
#
_cell.length_a   1.000
_cell.length_b   1.000
_cell.length_c   1.000
_cell.angle_alpha   90.00
_cell.angle_beta   90.00
_cell.angle_gamma   90.00
#
_symmetry.space_group_name_H-M   'P 1'
#
loop_
_entity.id
_entity.type
_entity.pdbx_description
1 polymer ?
#
loop_
_entity_poly.entity_id
_entity_poly.type
_entity_poly.pdbx_seq_one_letter_code
_entity_poly.pdbx_strand_id
1 'polypeptide(L)'
;MLFGRTLRLPCDILFGRPSDTPSSPSEYLNYLEARLESVHVFARVRIKLTSERMKTRYDSVATNHHFKEGDQVWVCNPKQRRGLSPKLQQN
;
A
#
# COMPACT_ATOMS: atom_id res chain seq x y z
N MET A 1 -17.63 49.32 22.04
CA MET A 1 -17.56 48.43 20.86
C MET A 1 -16.69 47.24 21.23
N LEU A 2 -17.24 46.01 21.22
CA LEU A 2 -16.50 44.82 21.62
C LEU A 2 -15.80 44.22 20.38
N PHE A 3 -14.47 44.34 20.30
CA PHE A 3 -13.68 43.64 19.29
C PHE A 3 -13.60 42.15 19.68
N GLY A 4 -14.53 41.35 19.17
CA GLY A 4 -14.54 39.90 19.35
C GLY A 4 -13.44 39.25 18.52
N ARG A 5 -12.58 38.46 19.18
CA ARG A 5 -11.65 37.54 18.51
C ARG A 5 -12.47 36.56 17.66
N THR A 6 -12.00 36.23 16.46
CA THR A 6 -12.63 35.27 15.54
C THR A 6 -13.04 34.00 16.27
N LEU A 7 -14.33 33.64 16.20
CA LEU A 7 -14.88 32.42 16.79
C LEU A 7 -14.16 31.20 16.22
N ARG A 8 -13.53 30.40 17.09
CA ARG A 8 -13.01 29.08 16.70
C ARG A 8 -14.17 28.12 16.58
N LEU A 9 -14.36 27.54 15.40
CA LEU A 9 -15.36 26.50 15.17
C LEU A 9 -14.88 25.19 15.82
N PRO A 10 -15.78 24.29 16.23
CA PRO A 10 -15.40 22.96 16.73
C PRO A 10 -14.47 22.20 15.78
N CYS A 11 -14.64 22.36 14.45
CA CYS A 11 -13.76 21.80 13.45
C CYS A 11 -12.32 22.34 13.54
N ASP A 12 -12.12 23.62 13.87
CA ASP A 12 -10.79 24.22 13.99
C ASP A 12 -10.02 23.68 15.20
N ILE A 13 -10.74 23.17 16.22
CA ILE A 13 -10.17 22.52 17.41
C ILE A 13 -9.77 21.08 17.08
N LEU A 14 -10.62 20.37 16.33
CA LEU A 14 -10.40 18.97 15.95
C LEU A 14 -9.29 18.80 14.91
N PHE A 15 -9.24 19.67 13.91
CA PHE A 15 -8.35 19.54 12.75
C PHE A 15 -7.20 20.56 12.76
N GLY A 16 -7.20 21.52 13.68
CA GLY A 16 -6.28 22.65 13.67
C GLY A 16 -6.62 23.67 12.59
N ARG A 17 -6.02 24.87 12.67
CA ARG A 17 -6.14 25.87 11.61
C ARG A 17 -5.31 25.37 10.41
N PRO A 18 -5.89 25.26 9.20
CA PRO A 18 -5.10 24.94 8.02
C PRO A 18 -4.02 26.02 7.83
N SER A 19 -2.76 25.60 7.65
CA SER A 19 -1.67 26.49 7.26
C SER A 19 -1.99 27.14 5.91
N ASP A 20 -1.59 28.41 5.75
CA ASP A 20 -1.80 29.27 4.57
C ASP A 20 -2.48 28.56 3.40
N THR A 21 -3.80 28.70 3.40
CA THR A 21 -4.70 28.20 2.39
C THR A 21 -4.15 28.59 1.01
N PRO A 22 -4.14 27.68 0.02
CA PRO A 22 -3.93 28.08 -1.36
C PRO A 22 -4.87 29.24 -1.67
N SER A 23 -4.31 30.27 -2.29
CA SER A 23 -4.98 31.56 -2.44
C SER A 23 -6.20 31.44 -3.37
N SER A 24 -6.32 30.32 -4.10
CA SER A 24 -7.40 29.98 -5.01
C SER A 24 -7.79 28.49 -4.94
N PRO A 25 -9.05 28.13 -5.27
CA PRO A 25 -9.48 26.73 -5.39
C PRO A 25 -8.61 25.90 -6.37
N SER A 26 -8.11 26.51 -7.44
CA SER A 26 -7.22 25.87 -8.41
C SER A 26 -5.87 25.46 -7.82
N GLU A 27 -5.28 26.29 -6.96
CA GLU A 27 -4.02 25.97 -6.28
C GLU A 27 -4.21 24.80 -5.31
N TYR A 28 -5.35 24.73 -4.63
CA TYR A 28 -5.68 23.60 -3.75
C TYR A 28 -5.78 22.28 -4.52
N LEU A 29 -6.46 22.29 -5.67
CA LEU A 29 -6.61 21.11 -6.51
C LEU A 29 -5.25 20.63 -7.02
N ASN A 30 -4.40 21.54 -7.50
CA ASN A 30 -3.06 21.20 -7.97
C ASN A 30 -2.18 20.64 -6.83
N TYR A 31 -2.25 21.23 -5.64
CA TYR A 31 -1.54 20.73 -4.46
C TYR A 31 -2.01 19.32 -4.07
N LEU A 32 -3.32 19.10 -4.08
CA LEU A 32 -3.91 17.81 -3.74
C LEU A 32 -3.51 16.73 -4.75
N GLU A 33 -3.58 17.05 -6.04
CA GLU A 33 -3.20 16.14 -7.12
C GLU A 33 -1.72 15.74 -7.01
N ALA A 34 -0.82 16.72 -6.88
CA ALA A 34 0.61 16.47 -6.72
C ALA A 34 0.90 15.61 -5.47
N ARG A 35 0.22 15.88 -4.36
CA ARG A 35 0.38 15.10 -3.13
C ARG A 35 -0.12 13.66 -3.32
N LEU A 36 -1.26 13.45 -3.98
CA LEU A 36 -1.78 12.11 -4.25
C LEU A 36 -0.88 11.32 -5.20
N GLU A 37 -0.37 11.98 -6.24
CA GLU A 37 0.59 11.37 -7.17
C GLU A 37 1.87 10.94 -6.43
N SER A 38 2.41 11.80 -5.57
CA SER A 38 3.59 11.47 -4.77
C SER A 38 3.38 10.24 -3.87
N VAL A 39 2.23 10.15 -3.19
CA VAL A 39 1.88 9.02 -2.32
C VAL A 39 1.68 7.75 -3.16
N HIS A 40 1.07 7.87 -4.34
CA HIS A 40 0.87 6.76 -5.26
C HIS A 40 2.21 6.18 -5.74
N VAL A 41 3.11 7.03 -6.23
CA VAL A 41 4.45 6.62 -6.67
C VAL A 41 5.21 5.98 -5.52
N PHE A 42 5.17 6.57 -4.33
CA PHE A 42 5.79 6.00 -3.14
C PHE A 42 5.27 4.59 -2.83
N ALA A 43 3.94 4.41 -2.82
CA ALA A 43 3.33 3.10 -2.57
C ALA A 43 3.75 2.07 -3.63
N ARG A 44 3.79 2.45 -4.91
CA ARG A 44 4.20 1.56 -6.02
C ARG A 44 5.64 1.09 -5.87
N VAL A 45 6.57 2.01 -5.55
CA VAL A 45 7.98 1.67 -5.30
C VAL A 45 8.10 0.72 -4.11
N ARG A 46 7.38 0.98 -3.01
CA ARG A 46 7.41 0.12 -1.82
C ARG A 46 6.88 -1.28 -2.09
N ILE A 47 5.79 -1.42 -2.84
CA ILE A 47 5.23 -2.72 -3.25
C ILE A 47 6.24 -3.51 -4.08
N LYS A 48 6.92 -2.87 -5.04
CA LYS A 48 7.95 -3.52 -5.85
C LYS A 48 9.12 -4.00 -4.99
N LEU A 49 9.63 -3.13 -4.12
CA LEU A 49 10.75 -3.46 -3.22
C LEU A 49 10.40 -4.60 -2.25
N THR A 50 9.20 -4.60 -1.67
CA THR A 50 8.77 -5.67 -0.76
C THR A 50 8.57 -6.99 -1.51
N SER A 51 8.04 -6.95 -2.74
CA SER A 51 7.94 -8.11 -3.61
C SER A 51 9.32 -8.70 -3.93
N GLU A 52 10.30 -7.87 -4.28
CA GLU A 52 11.68 -8.30 -4.55
C GLU A 52 12.32 -8.93 -3.31
N ARG A 53 12.23 -8.27 -2.14
CA ARG A 53 12.73 -8.81 -0.88
C ARG A 53 12.08 -10.16 -0.52
N MET A 54 10.77 -10.29 -0.75
CA MET A 54 10.05 -11.54 -0.49
C MET A 54 10.51 -12.66 -1.43
N LYS A 55 10.75 -12.36 -2.71
CA LYS A 55 11.32 -13.31 -3.66
C LYS A 55 12.73 -13.75 -3.23
N THR A 56 13.62 -12.81 -2.92
CA THR A 56 14.99 -13.14 -2.47
C THR A 56 14.98 -14.01 -1.22
N ARG A 57 14.11 -13.71 -0.24
CA ARG A 57 13.97 -14.55 0.96
C ARG A 57 13.50 -15.96 0.60
N TYR A 58 12.49 -16.08 -0.25
CA TYR A 58 11.98 -17.38 -0.69
C TYR A 58 13.07 -18.19 -1.41
N ASP A 59 13.74 -17.59 -2.39
CA ASP A 59 14.79 -18.23 -3.18
C ASP A 59 15.99 -18.65 -2.30
N SER A 60 16.33 -17.85 -1.28
CA SER A 60 17.42 -18.20 -0.33
C SER A 60 17.10 -19.38 0.58
N VAL A 61 15.82 -19.62 0.88
CA VAL A 61 15.35 -20.72 1.74
C VAL A 61 14.99 -21.95 0.93
N ALA A 62 14.75 -21.79 -0.38
CA ALA A 62 14.45 -22.89 -1.27
C ALA A 62 15.65 -23.84 -1.35
N THR A 63 15.45 -25.06 -0.85
CA THR A 63 16.45 -26.12 -1.00
C THR A 63 16.43 -26.61 -2.43
N ASN A 64 17.54 -26.44 -3.14
CA ASN A 64 17.68 -26.89 -4.52
C ASN A 64 17.87 -28.41 -4.54
N HIS A 65 16.77 -29.15 -4.54
CA HIS A 65 16.80 -30.61 -4.67
C HIS A 65 16.97 -30.98 -6.13
N HIS A 66 18.12 -31.57 -6.47
CA HIS A 66 18.37 -32.11 -7.80
C HIS A 66 17.80 -33.52 -7.89
N PHE A 67 16.68 -33.67 -8.59
CA PHE A 67 16.09 -34.97 -8.92
C PHE A 67 16.82 -35.61 -10.10
N LYS A 68 16.89 -36.93 -10.10
CA LYS A 68 17.39 -37.76 -11.21
C LYS A 68 16.25 -38.53 -11.86
N GLU A 69 16.49 -39.00 -13.07
CA GLU A 69 15.55 -39.92 -13.74
C GLU A 69 15.32 -41.16 -12.88
N GLY A 70 14.05 -41.45 -12.59
CA GLY A 70 13.64 -42.55 -11.70
C GLY A 70 13.25 -42.12 -10.27
N ASP A 71 13.50 -40.87 -9.86
CA ASP A 71 13.09 -40.39 -8.54
C ASP A 71 11.58 -40.22 -8.45
N GLN A 72 10.99 -40.73 -7.35
CA GLN A 72 9.58 -40.49 -7.04
C GLN A 72 9.41 -39.11 -6.41
N VAL A 73 8.49 -38.32 -6.97
CA VAL A 73 8.19 -36.96 -6.50
C VAL A 73 6.70 -36.85 -6.21
N TRP A 74 6.36 -36.21 -5.08
CA TRP A 74 4.98 -35.89 -4.75
C TRP A 74 4.52 -34.65 -5.50
N VAL A 75 3.48 -34.79 -6.32
CA VAL A 75 2.81 -33.65 -6.96
C VAL A 75 1.66 -33.20 -6.07
N CYS A 76 1.77 -32.00 -5.50
CA CYS A 76 0.67 -31.39 -4.76
C CYS A 76 -0.37 -30.83 -5.73
N ASN A 77 -1.61 -31.36 -5.70
CA ASN A 77 -2.74 -30.86 -6.49
C ASN A 77 -3.88 -30.41 -5.57
N PRO A 78 -3.79 -29.20 -4.97
CA PRO A 78 -4.80 -28.71 -4.05
C PRO A 78 -6.11 -28.43 -4.77
N LYS A 79 -7.24 -28.85 -4.19
CA LYS A 79 -8.56 -28.59 -4.74
C LYS A 79 -8.92 -27.11 -4.54
N GLN A 80 -9.23 -26.42 -5.63
CA GLN A 80 -9.62 -25.02 -5.55
C GLN A 80 -11.02 -24.85 -4.92
N ARG A 81 -11.09 -24.02 -3.88
CA ARG A 81 -12.38 -23.56 -3.33
C ARG A 81 -12.93 -22.43 -4.20
N ARG A 82 -14.17 -22.58 -4.67
CA ARG A 82 -14.86 -21.52 -5.44
C ARG A 82 -14.88 -20.22 -4.63
N GLY A 83 -14.54 -19.11 -5.29
CA GLY A 83 -14.53 -17.77 -4.70
C GLY A 83 -13.24 -17.37 -3.98
N LEU A 84 -12.24 -18.24 -3.88
CA LEU A 84 -10.92 -17.90 -3.33
C LEU A 84 -9.85 -17.90 -4.42
N SER A 85 -9.01 -16.86 -4.42
CA SER A 85 -7.83 -16.83 -5.30
C SER A 85 -6.80 -17.89 -4.86
N PRO A 86 -5.98 -18.43 -5.77
CA PRO A 86 -5.01 -19.48 -5.43
C PRO A 86 -4.09 -19.15 -4.25
N LYS A 87 -3.74 -17.86 -4.07
CA LYS A 87 -2.89 -17.40 -2.96
C LYS A 87 -3.59 -17.37 -1.60
N LEU A 88 -4.92 -17.42 -1.57
CA LEU A 88 -5.74 -17.36 -0.35
C LEU A 88 -6.31 -18.73 0.03
N GLN A 89 -5.92 -19.79 -0.68
CA GLN A 89 -6.30 -21.15 -0.33
C GLN A 89 -5.45 -21.60 0.88
N GLN A 90 -6.09 -22.24 1.85
CA GLN A 90 -5.40 -22.90 2.95
C GLN A 90 -4.87 -24.24 2.45
N ASN A 91 -3.62 -24.56 2.81
CA ASN A 91 -3.02 -25.87 2.61
C ASN A 91 -3.54 -26.86 3.65
#